data_AF-A0A920SKC3-F1
#
_entry.id   AF-A0A920SKC3-F1
#
_cell.length_a   1.000
_cell.length_b   1.000
_cell.length_c   1.000
_cell.angle_alpha   90.00
_cell.angle_beta   90.00
_cell.angle_gamma   90.00
#
_symmetry.space_group_name_H-M   'P 1'
#
loop_
_entity.id
_entity.type
_entity.pdbx_description
1 polymer ?
#
loop_
_entity_poly.entity_id
_entity_poly.type
_entity_poly.pdbx_seq_one_letter_code
_entity_poly.pdbx_strand_id
1 'polypeptide(L)'
;MESSRLGSRYTRNDLPGAALREFWGEWLMGFAWKSQVRQGRSSALADAAGSDRLLGAVPYVCGPGDVVIHNRQLVHGAFANRSKDFRVSFTFGTHRRSSILDVEAGLHNATAVYDAARILERSRMIGYAIDARRQYFPDETPYCYKPLVGIDDVQGWSPEVKGLLRNYNLLDLSI
;
A
#
# COMPACT_ATOMS: atom_id res chain seq x y z
N MET A 1 -10.41 43.80 8.09
CA MET A 1 -9.50 43.20 9.09
C MET A 1 -9.22 41.79 8.64
N GLU A 2 -8.01 41.59 8.12
CA GLU A 2 -7.54 40.35 7.48
C GLU A 2 -7.47 39.17 8.45
N SER A 3 -7.92 38.00 7.99
CA SER A 3 -7.59 36.72 8.63
C SER A 3 -6.24 36.23 8.10
N SER A 4 -5.23 36.20 8.96
CA SER A 4 -3.90 35.68 8.66
C SER A 4 -3.93 34.17 8.40
N ARG A 5 -3.76 33.77 7.13
CA ARG A 5 -3.44 32.39 6.73
C ARG A 5 -1.96 32.12 7.01
N LEU A 6 -1.66 31.35 8.04
CA LEU A 6 -0.35 30.72 8.23
C LEU A 6 -0.23 29.54 7.27
N GLY A 7 0.18 29.83 6.03
CA GLY A 7 0.74 28.83 5.13
C GLY A 7 2.26 28.97 5.16
N SER A 8 2.97 28.11 5.89
CA SER A 8 4.43 28.09 5.79
C SER A 8 4.82 27.50 4.43
N ARG A 9 5.28 28.37 3.52
CA ARG A 9 5.95 27.95 2.30
C ARG A 9 7.34 27.46 2.69
N TYR A 10 7.56 26.14 2.67
CA TYR A 10 8.93 25.63 2.65
C TYR A 10 9.52 25.87 1.26
N THR A 11 10.57 26.67 1.19
CA THR A 11 11.34 26.86 -0.04
C THR A 11 12.66 26.09 0.04
N ARG A 12 13.28 25.85 -1.12
CA ARG A 12 14.52 25.06 -1.27
C ARG A 12 15.71 25.54 -0.40
N ASN A 13 15.63 26.75 0.15
CA ASN A 13 16.69 27.36 0.95
C ASN A 13 16.56 27.13 2.46
N ASP A 14 15.48 26.48 2.93
CA ASP A 14 15.19 26.35 4.36
C ASP A 14 15.74 25.06 5.00
N LEU A 15 16.60 24.31 4.31
CA LEU A 15 17.20 23.07 4.82
C LEU A 15 18.74 23.13 4.78
N PRO A 16 19.45 22.86 5.89
CA PRO A 16 20.90 22.85 5.91
C PRO A 16 21.46 21.82 4.90
N GLY A 17 22.49 22.25 4.16
CA GLY A 17 23.01 21.62 2.93
C GLY A 17 23.54 20.18 3.00
N ALA A 18 23.37 19.49 4.13
CA ALA A 18 23.68 18.07 4.28
C ALA A 18 22.50 17.15 3.93
N ALA A 19 21.26 17.65 3.87
CA ALA A 19 20.05 16.85 3.65
C ALA A 19 19.72 16.53 2.16
N LEU A 20 20.62 16.82 1.22
CA LEU A 20 20.37 16.68 -0.22
C LEU A 20 20.84 15.36 -0.84
N ARG A 21 21.32 14.39 -0.05
CA ARG A 21 21.89 13.14 -0.59
C ARG A 21 20.96 11.94 -0.64
N GLU A 22 19.79 11.96 -0.01
CA GLU A 22 18.86 10.83 -0.07
C GLU A 22 17.42 11.36 -0.18
N PHE A 23 16.98 11.63 -1.40
CA PHE A 23 15.62 12.10 -1.66
C PHE A 23 14.83 11.01 -2.37
N TRP A 24 14.15 10.17 -1.59
CA TRP A 24 13.24 9.13 -2.06
C TRP A 24 11.83 9.47 -1.61
N GLY A 25 11.01 9.98 -2.53
CA GLY A 25 9.61 10.24 -2.21
C GLY A 25 8.62 10.16 -3.35
N GLU A 26 7.50 9.49 -3.07
CA GLU A 26 6.25 9.47 -3.85
C GLU A 26 5.24 10.45 -3.21
N TRP A 27 4.14 10.86 -3.86
CA TRP A 27 3.28 11.96 -3.35
C TRP A 27 1.87 11.53 -2.96
N LEU A 28 1.26 12.26 -2.01
CA LEU A 28 -0.18 12.33 -1.75
C LEU A 28 -0.79 13.72 -1.85
N MET A 29 -2.02 13.72 -2.35
CA MET A 29 -3.01 14.78 -2.14
C MET A 29 -3.66 14.63 -0.75
N GLY A 30 -3.29 15.47 0.20
CA GLY A 30 -3.96 15.55 1.51
C GLY A 30 -5.09 16.56 1.54
N PHE A 31 -6.18 16.38 0.77
CA PHE A 31 -7.55 16.87 1.05
C PHE A 31 -8.54 16.19 0.08
N ALA A 32 -9.65 15.69 0.61
CA ALA A 32 -10.71 15.09 -0.19
C ALA A 32 -11.54 16.18 -0.90
N TRP A 33 -11.63 16.11 -2.23
CA TRP A 33 -12.89 16.38 -2.90
C TRP A 33 -13.12 15.29 -3.95
N LYS A 34 -14.00 14.35 -3.61
CA LYS A 34 -14.38 13.18 -4.44
C LYS A 34 -14.92 13.57 -5.84
N SER A 35 -15.31 14.83 -6.06
CA SER A 35 -15.99 15.24 -7.30
C SER A 35 -15.10 15.75 -8.45
N GLN A 36 -13.78 15.94 -8.27
CA GLN A 36 -12.97 16.57 -9.34
C GLN A 36 -11.91 15.70 -10.00
N VAL A 37 -11.44 14.63 -9.37
CA VAL A 37 -10.50 13.68 -10.01
C VAL A 37 -11.22 12.39 -10.37
N ARG A 38 -12.01 12.45 -11.43
CA ARG A 38 -12.36 11.27 -12.22
C ARG A 38 -11.09 10.83 -12.94
N GLN A 39 -10.81 9.52 -13.01
CA GLN A 39 -9.65 8.97 -13.75
C GLN A 39 -9.50 9.70 -15.11
N GLY A 40 -8.36 10.34 -15.35
CA GLY A 40 -8.07 11.05 -16.61
C GLY A 40 -7.79 12.57 -16.54
N ARG A 41 -7.65 13.20 -15.36
CA ARG A 41 -7.34 14.65 -15.23
C ARG A 41 -5.96 15.00 -14.68
N SER A 42 -5.04 14.03 -14.56
CA SER A 42 -3.69 14.29 -14.05
C SER A 42 -2.91 15.26 -14.95
N SER A 43 -3.07 15.18 -16.28
CA SER A 43 -2.49 16.14 -17.22
C SER A 43 -3.01 17.55 -16.97
N ALA A 44 -4.32 17.74 -16.84
CA ALA A 44 -4.91 19.04 -16.56
C ALA A 44 -4.42 19.65 -15.22
N LEU A 45 -4.17 18.82 -14.21
CA LEU A 45 -3.60 19.27 -12.94
C LEU A 45 -2.12 19.66 -13.07
N ALA A 46 -1.35 18.92 -13.88
CA ALA A 46 0.05 19.25 -14.16
C ALA A 46 0.17 20.52 -15.02
N ASP A 47 -0.69 20.66 -16.03
CA ASP A 47 -0.79 21.85 -16.89
C ASP A 47 -1.14 23.09 -16.05
N ALA A 48 -2.13 22.97 -15.15
CA ALA A 48 -2.49 24.04 -14.22
C ALA A 48 -1.36 24.37 -13.22
N ALA A 49 -0.56 23.39 -12.83
CA ALA A 49 0.62 23.60 -11.99
C ALA A 49 1.83 24.13 -12.77
N GLY A 50 1.81 24.09 -14.11
CA GLY A 50 2.96 24.36 -14.97
C GLY A 50 4.16 23.44 -14.69
N SER A 51 3.94 22.31 -14.04
CA SER A 51 5.00 21.37 -13.63
C SER A 51 4.44 19.98 -13.33
N ASP A 52 5.33 19.00 -13.19
CA ASP A 52 5.00 17.66 -12.72
C ASP A 52 4.63 17.62 -11.22
N ARG A 53 4.89 18.72 -10.49
CA ARG A 53 4.53 18.87 -9.07
C ARG A 53 3.14 19.47 -8.93
N LEU A 54 2.17 18.59 -8.66
CA LEU A 54 0.78 19.00 -8.47
C LEU A 54 0.64 19.93 -7.25
N LEU A 55 -0.07 21.04 -7.44
CA LEU A 55 -0.33 22.00 -6.36
C LEU A 55 -1.12 21.34 -5.23
N GLY A 56 -0.63 21.46 -4.00
CA GLY A 56 -1.25 20.86 -2.80
C GLY A 56 -0.90 19.39 -2.57
N ALA A 57 -0.10 18.76 -3.44
CA ALA A 57 0.47 17.45 -3.17
C ALA A 57 1.61 17.55 -2.14
N VAL A 58 1.73 16.53 -1.31
CA VAL A 58 2.70 16.36 -0.22
C VAL A 58 3.52 15.10 -0.49
N PRO A 59 4.85 15.11 -0.36
CA PRO A 59 5.65 13.92 -0.58
C PRO A 59 5.61 13.01 0.65
N TYR A 60 5.46 11.71 0.43
CA TYR A 60 6.00 10.67 1.28
C TYR A 60 7.51 10.69 1.17
N VAL A 61 8.22 10.98 2.26
CA VAL A 61 9.67 10.82 2.30
C VAL A 61 9.93 9.57 3.12
N CYS A 62 10.49 8.54 2.49
CA CYS A 62 10.64 7.22 3.11
C CYS A 62 12.08 6.73 3.00
N GLY A 63 12.62 6.27 4.13
CA GLY A 63 13.81 5.44 4.19
C GLY A 63 13.49 3.94 4.03
N PRO A 64 14.53 3.09 3.89
CA PRO A 64 14.36 1.64 3.90
C PRO A 64 13.69 1.17 5.19
N GLY A 65 12.59 0.44 5.07
CA GLY A 65 11.82 -0.10 6.21
C GLY A 65 10.64 0.77 6.64
N ASP A 66 10.51 2.00 6.13
CA ASP A 66 9.36 2.84 6.41
C ASP A 66 8.08 2.28 5.79
N VAL A 67 6.96 2.47 6.50
CA VAL A 67 5.64 1.98 6.08
C VAL A 67 4.72 3.17 5.83
N VAL A 68 4.14 3.19 4.63
CA VAL A 68 3.13 4.16 4.24
C VAL A 68 1.78 3.48 4.10
N ILE A 69 0.76 4.01 4.78
CA ILE A 69 -0.61 3.50 4.71
C ILE A 69 -1.51 4.58 4.13
N HIS A 70 -2.21 4.24 3.06
CA HIS A 70 -3.21 5.13 2.48
C HIS A 70 -4.49 4.41 2.05
N ASN A 71 -5.56 5.19 1.90
CA ASN A 71 -6.81 4.71 1.33
C ASN A 71 -6.67 4.49 -0.18
N ARG A 72 -7.17 3.37 -0.72
CA ARG A 72 -7.15 3.06 -2.16
C ARG A 72 -7.76 4.16 -3.04
N GLN A 73 -8.72 4.94 -2.53
CA GLN A 73 -9.36 6.04 -3.27
C GLN A 73 -8.49 7.31 -3.34
N LEU A 74 -7.36 7.33 -2.66
CA LEU A 74 -6.47 8.47 -2.63
C LEU A 74 -5.72 8.59 -3.96
N VAL A 75 -5.76 9.78 -4.56
CA VAL A 75 -4.94 10.07 -5.75
C VAL A 75 -3.49 10.12 -5.30
N HIS A 76 -2.71 9.19 -5.81
CA HIS A 76 -1.28 9.06 -5.56
C HIS A 76 -0.57 8.77 -6.87
N GLY A 77 0.73 9.03 -6.90
CA GLY A 77 1.55 8.81 -8.06
C GLY A 77 3.01 9.00 -7.73
N ALA A 78 3.84 8.47 -8.62
CA ALA A 78 5.28 8.51 -8.47
C ALA A 78 5.93 9.21 -9.65
N PHE A 79 7.03 9.91 -9.39
CA PHE A 79 7.87 10.40 -10.46
C PHE A 79 8.66 9.28 -11.11
N ALA A 80 8.97 9.48 -12.39
CA ALA A 80 9.95 8.70 -13.10
C ALA A 80 11.25 8.68 -12.29
N ASN A 81 11.73 7.48 -11.95
CA ASN A 81 13.00 7.35 -11.27
C ASN A 81 14.13 7.67 -12.27
N ARG A 82 14.80 8.80 -12.05
CA ARG A 82 15.95 9.26 -12.87
C ARG A 82 17.31 9.00 -12.21
N SER A 83 17.30 8.39 -11.03
CA SER A 83 18.53 8.02 -10.32
C SER A 83 19.13 6.74 -10.90
N LYS A 84 20.38 6.43 -10.51
CA LYS A 84 21.03 5.16 -10.85
C LYS A 84 20.58 4.02 -9.93
N ASP A 85 19.94 4.34 -8.81
CA ASP A 85 19.58 3.37 -7.80
C ASP A 85 18.15 2.87 -8.02
N PHE A 86 17.92 1.62 -7.65
CA PHE A 86 16.59 1.01 -7.76
C PHE A 86 15.67 1.51 -6.65
N ARG A 87 14.45 1.90 -7.02
CA ARG A 87 13.36 2.12 -6.08
C ARG A 87 12.48 0.87 -6.06
N VAL A 88 12.38 0.22 -4.92
CA VAL A 88 11.53 -0.97 -4.71
C VAL A 88 10.57 -0.71 -3.56
N SER A 89 9.29 -0.95 -3.79
CA SER A 89 8.24 -0.84 -2.76
C SER A 89 7.38 -2.09 -2.80
N PHE A 90 7.09 -2.66 -1.63
CA PHE A 90 6.19 -3.81 -1.50
C PHE A 90 4.82 -3.31 -1.07
N THR A 91 3.82 -3.50 -1.94
CA THR A 91 2.45 -3.03 -1.70
C THR A 91 1.58 -4.18 -1.25
N PHE A 92 0.88 -4.00 -0.12
CA PHE A 92 -0.11 -4.94 0.39
C PHE A 92 -1.48 -4.28 0.41
N GLY A 93 -2.42 -4.85 -0.36
CA GLY A 93 -3.83 -4.45 -0.31
C GLY A 93 -4.58 -5.21 0.79
N THR A 94 -5.39 -4.51 1.57
CA THR A 94 -6.31 -5.14 2.53
C THR A 94 -7.75 -4.82 2.18
N HIS A 95 -8.61 -5.83 2.31
CA HIS A 95 -10.06 -5.69 2.13
C HIS A 95 -10.75 -5.97 3.46
N ARG A 96 -11.86 -5.26 3.73
CA ARG A 96 -12.78 -5.69 4.78
C ARG A 96 -13.46 -6.97 4.31
N ARG A 97 -13.50 -8.02 5.13
CA ARG A 97 -14.17 -9.29 4.76
C ARG A 97 -15.60 -9.07 4.26
N SER A 98 -16.35 -8.18 4.92
CA SER A 98 -17.72 -7.85 4.56
C SER A 98 -17.87 -7.16 3.19
N SER A 99 -16.80 -6.60 2.61
CA SER A 99 -16.85 -5.97 1.29
C SER A 99 -16.52 -6.92 0.15
N ILE A 100 -16.11 -8.16 0.45
CA ILE A 100 -15.70 -9.14 -0.55
C ILE A 100 -16.45 -10.47 -0.42
N LEU A 101 -17.07 -10.75 0.72
CA LEU A 101 -17.84 -11.98 0.92
C LEU A 101 -19.02 -12.04 -0.06
N ASP A 102 -19.12 -13.15 -0.78
CA ASP A 102 -20.16 -13.44 -1.77
C ASP A 102 -20.20 -12.45 -2.96
N VAL A 103 -19.09 -11.74 -3.19
CA VAL A 103 -18.91 -10.87 -4.36
C VAL A 103 -18.35 -11.69 -5.52
N GLU A 104 -18.91 -11.52 -6.71
CA GLU A 104 -18.34 -12.05 -7.95
C GLU A 104 -17.37 -11.02 -8.56
N ALA A 105 -16.10 -11.39 -8.67
CA ALA A 105 -15.05 -10.54 -9.22
C ALA A 105 -13.87 -11.34 -9.78
N GLY A 106 -12.99 -10.68 -10.52
CA GLY A 106 -11.91 -11.33 -11.26
C GLY A 106 -11.00 -10.36 -12.02
N LEU A 107 -10.55 -9.27 -11.39
CA LEU A 107 -9.73 -8.27 -12.11
C LEU A 107 -8.34 -8.81 -12.51
N HIS A 108 -7.76 -9.69 -11.70
CA HIS A 108 -6.39 -10.22 -11.87
C HIS A 108 -6.33 -11.75 -11.99
N ASN A 109 -7.50 -12.41 -12.03
CA ASN A 109 -7.67 -13.85 -12.13
C ASN A 109 -9.02 -14.18 -12.78
N ALA A 110 -9.29 -15.46 -13.02
CA ALA A 110 -10.60 -15.88 -13.51
C ALA A 110 -11.71 -15.42 -12.55
N THR A 111 -12.81 -14.93 -13.11
CA THR A 111 -13.99 -14.54 -12.35
C THR A 111 -14.45 -15.68 -11.45
N ALA A 112 -14.63 -15.38 -10.17
CA ALA A 112 -15.10 -16.31 -9.18
C ALA A 112 -15.94 -15.58 -8.12
N VAL A 113 -16.84 -16.32 -7.49
CA VAL A 113 -17.49 -15.86 -6.25
C VAL A 113 -16.48 -15.97 -5.11
N TYR A 114 -16.29 -14.87 -4.38
CA TYR A 114 -15.41 -14.81 -3.23
C TYR A 114 -16.15 -15.31 -1.98
N ASP A 115 -16.41 -16.61 -1.97
CA ASP A 115 -17.07 -17.28 -0.85
C ASP A 115 -16.17 -17.38 0.39
N ALA A 116 -16.75 -17.86 1.49
CA ALA A 116 -16.05 -18.00 2.75
C ALA A 116 -14.82 -18.93 2.66
N ALA A 117 -14.89 -19.99 1.85
CA ALA A 117 -13.84 -20.99 1.70
C ALA A 117 -12.64 -20.44 0.94
N ARG A 118 -12.87 -19.75 -0.18
CA ARG A 118 -11.84 -19.05 -0.95
C ARG A 118 -11.16 -17.96 -0.14
N ILE A 119 -11.93 -17.15 0.61
CA ILE A 119 -11.35 -16.11 1.47
C ILE A 119 -10.49 -16.75 2.56
N LEU A 120 -10.94 -17.87 3.15
CA LEU A 120 -10.15 -18.61 4.13
C LEU A 120 -8.85 -19.13 3.52
N GLU A 121 -8.93 -19.83 2.39
CA GLU A 121 -7.75 -20.36 1.67
C GLU A 121 -6.75 -19.24 1.35
N ARG A 122 -7.24 -18.14 0.78
CA ARG A 122 -6.41 -16.97 0.51
C ARG A 122 -5.81 -16.36 1.78
N SER A 123 -6.51 -16.43 2.91
CA SER A 123 -6.00 -15.87 4.17
C SER A 123 -4.89 -16.71 4.81
N ARG A 124 -4.69 -17.98 4.42
CA ARG A 124 -3.71 -18.89 5.04
C ARG A 124 -2.28 -18.36 5.00
N MET A 125 -1.92 -17.59 3.97
CA MET A 125 -0.61 -16.93 3.87
C MET A 125 -0.31 -16.02 5.06
N ILE A 126 -1.34 -15.40 5.66
CA ILE A 126 -1.18 -14.57 6.86
C ILE A 126 -0.71 -15.45 8.02
N GLY A 127 -1.26 -16.65 8.19
CA GLY A 127 -0.82 -17.59 9.23
C GLY A 127 0.62 -18.05 9.02
N TYR A 128 1.00 -18.42 7.79
CA TYR A 128 2.39 -18.74 7.47
C TYR A 128 3.35 -17.58 7.76
N ALA A 129 2.96 -16.34 7.41
CA ALA A 129 3.78 -15.17 7.69
C ALA A 129 3.91 -14.88 9.19
N ILE A 130 2.85 -15.06 9.97
CA ILE A 130 2.87 -14.93 11.44
C ILE A 130 3.83 -15.95 12.05
N ASP A 131 3.75 -17.21 11.63
CA ASP A 131 4.62 -18.25 12.16
C ASP A 131 6.08 -18.06 11.74
N ALA A 132 6.34 -17.74 10.46
CA ALA A 132 7.68 -17.40 9.98
C ALA A 132 8.29 -16.24 10.77
N ARG A 133 7.50 -15.21 11.07
CA ARG A 133 7.94 -14.08 11.89
C ARG A 133 8.25 -14.49 13.32
N ARG A 134 7.39 -15.30 13.95
CA ARG A 134 7.60 -15.84 15.30
C ARG A 134 8.89 -16.66 15.39
N GLN A 135 9.20 -17.47 14.38
CA GLN A 135 10.45 -18.24 14.33
C GLN A 135 11.69 -17.33 14.21
N TYR A 136 11.59 -16.23 13.46
CA TYR A 136 12.71 -15.30 13.25
C TYR A 136 12.90 -14.29 14.40
N PHE A 137 11.80 -13.84 15.02
CA PHE A 137 11.78 -12.91 16.15
C PHE A 137 11.10 -13.56 17.36
N PRO A 138 11.80 -14.44 18.09
CA PRO A 138 11.20 -15.24 19.17
C PRO A 138 10.74 -14.41 20.38
N ASP A 139 11.31 -13.21 20.56
CA ASP A 139 10.98 -12.32 21.68
C ASP A 139 9.77 -11.43 21.41
N GLU A 140 9.25 -11.41 20.17
CA GLU A 140 8.05 -10.66 19.83
C GLU A 140 6.78 -11.46 20.16
N THR A 141 5.72 -10.76 20.60
CA THR A 141 4.40 -11.38 20.73
C THR A 141 3.78 -11.55 19.33
N PRO A 142 3.46 -12.80 18.90
CA PRO A 142 2.88 -13.03 17.59
C PRO A 142 1.50 -12.37 17.46
N TYR A 143 1.22 -11.85 16.26
CA TYR A 143 -0.10 -11.29 15.97
C TYR A 143 -1.17 -12.39 15.90
N CYS A 144 -2.25 -12.25 16.67
CA CYS A 144 -3.38 -13.17 16.63
C CYS A 144 -4.39 -12.77 15.55
N TYR A 145 -4.27 -13.37 14.37
CA TYR A 145 -5.23 -13.15 13.29
C TYR A 145 -6.51 -13.96 13.54
N LYS A 146 -7.48 -13.30 14.18
CA LYS A 146 -8.76 -13.89 14.64
C LYS A 146 -9.44 -14.84 13.64
N PRO A 147 -9.49 -14.57 12.32
CA PRO A 147 -10.14 -15.48 11.36
C PRO A 147 -9.50 -16.86 11.22
N LEU A 148 -8.27 -17.07 11.69
CA LEU A 148 -7.57 -18.35 11.62
C LEU A 148 -7.46 -19.06 12.99
N VAL A 149 -8.03 -18.49 14.05
CA VAL A 149 -8.03 -19.11 15.38
C VAL A 149 -8.85 -20.41 15.34
N GLY A 150 -8.27 -21.51 15.81
CA GLY A 150 -8.92 -22.82 15.83
C GLY A 150 -8.90 -23.57 14.48
N ILE A 151 -8.13 -23.09 13.50
CA ILE A 151 -7.95 -23.77 12.22
C ILE A 151 -6.59 -24.48 12.23
N ASP A 152 -6.62 -25.81 12.33
CA ASP A 152 -5.42 -26.64 12.48
C ASP A 152 -4.53 -26.69 11.21
N ASP A 153 -5.10 -26.42 10.04
CA ASP A 153 -4.41 -26.49 8.74
C ASP A 153 -3.47 -25.29 8.46
N VAL A 154 -3.23 -24.42 9.45
CA VAL A 154 -2.36 -23.23 9.31
C VAL A 154 -1.29 -23.18 10.42
N GLN A 155 -0.72 -24.33 10.75
CA GLN A 155 0.07 -24.48 11.98
C GLN A 155 1.60 -24.35 11.86
N GLY A 156 2.17 -24.16 10.67
CA GLY A 156 3.62 -24.01 10.59
C GLY A 156 4.14 -23.50 9.27
N TRP A 157 4.98 -22.47 9.33
CA TRP A 157 5.85 -22.13 8.22
C TRP A 157 6.98 -23.15 8.14
N SER A 158 7.19 -23.72 6.95
CA SER A 158 8.32 -24.57 6.64
C SER A 158 8.80 -24.39 5.19
N PRO A 159 10.04 -24.81 4.86
CA PRO A 159 10.52 -24.80 3.48
C PRO A 159 9.62 -25.59 2.51
N GLU A 160 8.98 -26.65 2.98
CA GLU A 160 8.04 -27.47 2.19
C GLU A 160 6.78 -26.68 1.83
N VAL A 161 6.23 -25.91 2.78
CA VAL A 161 5.07 -25.02 2.55
C VAL A 161 5.38 -24.01 1.45
N LYS A 162 6.61 -23.49 1.37
CA LYS A 162 7.02 -22.56 0.30
C LYS A 162 6.77 -23.15 -1.09
N GLY A 163 6.96 -24.46 -1.28
CA GLY A 163 6.66 -25.15 -2.53
C GLY A 163 5.17 -25.16 -2.88
N LEU A 164 4.31 -25.18 -1.87
CA LEU A 164 2.85 -25.15 -2.01
C LEU A 164 2.30 -23.75 -2.36
N LEU A 165 3.10 -22.69 -2.17
CA LEU A 165 2.69 -21.32 -2.47
C LEU A 165 2.70 -21.00 -3.97
N ARG A 166 3.12 -21.94 -4.82
CA ARG A 166 3.03 -21.78 -6.27
C ARG A 166 1.58 -21.53 -6.68
N ASN A 167 1.36 -20.52 -7.52
CA ASN A 167 0.03 -20.10 -8.00
C ASN A 167 -0.92 -19.57 -6.91
N TYR A 168 -0.44 -19.31 -5.69
CA TYR A 168 -1.25 -18.68 -4.63
C TYR A 168 -1.88 -17.35 -5.08
N ASN A 169 -1.22 -16.62 -6.00
CA ASN A 169 -1.75 -15.40 -6.62
C ASN A 169 -3.05 -15.61 -7.43
N LEU A 170 -3.35 -16.83 -7.89
CA LEU A 170 -4.62 -17.13 -8.56
C LEU A 170 -5.83 -16.98 -7.61
N LEU A 171 -5.58 -16.99 -6.30
CA LEU A 171 -6.58 -16.78 -5.26
C LEU A 171 -6.79 -15.30 -4.88
N ASP A 172 -6.15 -14.36 -5.58
CA ASP A 172 -6.31 -12.93 -5.32
C ASP A 172 -7.79 -12.50 -5.27
N LEU A 173 -8.10 -11.56 -4.37
CA LEU A 173 -9.47 -11.09 -4.09
C LEU A 173 -9.61 -9.67 -4.63
N SER A 174 -9.48 -9.54 -5.95
CA SER A 174 -9.35 -8.26 -6.62
C SER A 174 -10.70 -7.73 -7.08
N ILE A 175 -11.20 -6.72 -6.37
CA ILE A 175 -12.41 -5.95 -6.68
C ILE A 175 -12.11 -4.57 -7.25
#